data_AF-N9L7Z2-F1
#
_entry.id   AF-N9L7Z2-F1
#
_cell.length_a   1.000
_cell.length_b   1.000
_cell.length_c   1.000
_cell.angle_alpha   90.00
_cell.angle_beta   90.00
_cell.angle_gamma   90.00
#
_symmetry.space_group_name_H-M   'P 1'
#
loop_
_entity.id
_entity.type
_entity.pdbx_description
1 polymer ?
#
loop_
_entity_poly.entity_id
_entity_poly.type
_entity_poly.pdbx_seq_one_letter_code
_entity_poly.pdbx_strand_id
1 'polypeptide(L)'
;MLKKHSPILTLIVIVCGGIFYSIYSSNSLFPRKPVRLDSRCYGVDVPRSIKYNQIENFCSCVHVGGHVSKEENYKYCVNLFNSK
;
A
#
# COMPACT_ATOMS: atom_id res chain seq x y z
N MET A 1 -3.66 -7.69 -44.31
CA MET A 1 -2.99 -8.75 -43.51
C MET A 1 -3.16 -8.61 -41.98
N LEU A 2 -4.01 -7.72 -41.45
CA LEU A 2 -4.16 -7.51 -40.00
C LEU A 2 -5.12 -8.48 -39.27
N LYS A 3 -5.87 -9.32 -39.98
CA LYS A 3 -6.90 -10.20 -39.37
C LYS A 3 -6.38 -11.54 -38.81
N LYS A 4 -5.18 -12.00 -39.20
CA LYS A 4 -4.69 -13.36 -38.84
C LYS A 4 -4.01 -13.44 -37.46
N HIS A 5 -3.51 -12.33 -36.93
CA HIS A 5 -2.85 -12.27 -35.61
C HIS A 5 -3.72 -11.66 -34.50
N SER A 6 -4.99 -11.36 -34.82
CA SER A 6 -5.97 -10.78 -33.90
C SER A 6 -6.07 -11.51 -32.55
N PRO A 7 -6.22 -12.85 -32.48
CA PRO A 7 -6.42 -13.53 -31.19
C PRO A 7 -5.17 -13.50 -30.29
N ILE A 8 -3.98 -13.52 -30.88
CA ILE A 8 -2.71 -13.47 -30.12
C ILE A 8 -2.55 -12.09 -29.47
N LEU A 9 -2.85 -11.02 -30.21
CA LEU A 9 -2.81 -9.66 -29.68
C LEU A 9 -3.82 -9.47 -28.55
N THR A 10 -5.04 -10.03 -28.70
CA THR A 10 -6.06 -9.98 -27.63
C THR A 10 -5.58 -10.71 -26.38
N LEU A 11 -4.94 -11.88 -26.53
CA LEU A 11 -4.41 -12.65 -25.41
C LEU A 11 -3.33 -11.86 -24.64
N ILE A 12 -2.42 -11.19 -25.37
CA ILE A 12 -1.38 -10.35 -24.78
C ILE A 12 -2.00 -9.20 -23.98
N VAL A 13 -3.01 -8.51 -24.53
CA VAL A 13 -3.69 -7.41 -23.85
C VAL A 13 -4.40 -7.89 -22.57
N ILE A 14 -5.04 -9.07 -22.60
CA ILE A 14 -5.69 -9.66 -21.42
C ILE A 14 -4.66 -9.99 -20.33
N VAL A 15 -3.54 -10.62 -20.69
CA VAL A 15 -2.49 -11.00 -19.73
C VAL A 15 -1.82 -9.75 -19.15
N CYS A 16 -1.41 -8.80 -19.99
CA CYS A 16 -0.81 -7.55 -19.55
C CYS A 16 -1.78 -6.72 -18.71
N GLY A 17 -3.05 -6.66 -19.11
CA GLY A 17 -4.11 -5.96 -18.36
C GLY A 17 -4.35 -6.59 -16.99
N GLY A 18 -4.39 -7.92 -16.90
CA GLY A 18 -4.55 -8.65 -15.64
C GLY A 18 -3.37 -8.43 -14.69
N ILE A 19 -2.13 -8.51 -15.19
CA ILE A 19 -0.91 -8.23 -14.42
C ILE A 19 -0.92 -6.78 -13.94
N PHE A 20 -1.14 -5.82 -14.85
CA PHE A 20 -1.17 -4.40 -14.52
C PHE A 20 -2.25 -4.08 -13.48
N TYR A 21 -3.46 -4.62 -13.65
CA TYR A 21 -4.54 -4.47 -12.69
C TYR A 21 -4.17 -5.05 -11.32
N SER A 22 -3.54 -6.22 -11.26
CA SER A 22 -3.13 -6.83 -9.98
C SER A 22 -2.05 -6.02 -9.23
N ILE A 23 -1.20 -5.30 -9.96
CA ILE A 23 -0.12 -4.49 -9.37
C ILE A 23 -0.65 -3.13 -8.93
N TYR A 24 -1.48 -2.48 -9.75
CA TYR A 24 -1.98 -1.12 -9.49
C TYR A 24 -3.21 -1.07 -8.60
N SER A 25 -4.09 -2.07 -8.70
CA SER A 25 -5.24 -2.17 -7.81
C SER A 25 -4.70 -2.53 -6.43
N SER A 26 -4.86 -1.60 -5.48
CA SER A 26 -4.59 -1.88 -4.06
C SER A 26 -5.42 -3.06 -3.50
N ASN A 27 -6.32 -3.63 -4.31
CA ASN A 27 -6.87 -4.97 -4.15
C ASN A 27 -5.87 -6.02 -4.65
N SER A 28 -4.76 -6.18 -3.93
CA SER A 28 -3.92 -7.36 -4.09
C SER A 28 -4.75 -8.59 -3.72
N LEU A 29 -4.91 -9.55 -4.64
CA LEU A 29 -5.43 -10.89 -4.36
C LEU A 29 -4.63 -11.61 -3.26
N PHE A 30 -3.42 -11.14 -2.98
CA PHE A 30 -2.61 -11.50 -1.84
C PHE A 30 -2.71 -10.40 -0.78
N PRO A 31 -3.67 -10.45 0.15
CA PRO A 31 -3.68 -9.52 1.28
C PRO A 31 -2.32 -9.61 1.99
N ARG A 32 -1.72 -8.45 2.33
CA ARG A 32 -0.51 -8.43 3.16
C ARG A 32 -0.82 -9.23 4.43
N LYS A 33 0.03 -10.22 4.75
CA LYS A 33 -0.20 -11.11 5.90
C LYS A 33 -0.41 -10.26 7.16
N PRO A 34 -1.53 -10.43 7.90
CA PRO A 34 -1.87 -9.61 9.06
C PRO A 34 -0.76 -9.62 10.12
N VAL A 35 -0.11 -10.77 10.33
CA VAL A 35 1.06 -10.95 11.22
C VAL A 35 2.18 -9.92 10.97
N ARG A 36 2.37 -9.51 9.71
CA ARG A 36 3.44 -8.58 9.32
C ARG A 36 3.07 -7.11 9.60
N LEU A 37 1.77 -6.80 9.60
CA LEU A 37 1.24 -5.50 10.02
C LEU A 37 1.25 -5.40 11.54
N ASP A 38 0.77 -6.42 12.25
CA ASP A 38 0.71 -6.42 13.73
C ASP A 38 2.09 -6.27 14.36
N SER A 39 3.11 -6.96 13.83
CA SER A 39 4.49 -6.85 14.33
C SER A 39 5.13 -5.48 14.08
N ARG A 40 4.76 -4.79 13.00
CA ARG A 40 5.29 -3.46 12.67
C ARG A 40 4.52 -2.30 13.28
N CYS A 41 3.29 -2.55 13.70
CA CYS A 41 2.39 -1.57 14.31
C CYS A 41 2.15 -1.83 15.80
N TYR A 42 2.94 -2.70 16.42
CA TYR A 42 2.77 -3.05 17.82
C TYR A 42 2.92 -1.81 18.72
N GLY A 43 1.85 -1.46 19.45
CA GLY A 43 1.83 -0.31 20.34
C GLY A 43 1.63 1.05 19.64
N VAL A 44 1.22 1.06 18.37
CA VAL A 44 0.87 2.29 17.63
C VAL A 44 -0.64 2.32 17.40
N ASP A 45 -1.29 3.40 17.84
CA ASP A 45 -2.70 3.65 17.52
C ASP A 45 -2.81 4.30 16.14
N VAL A 46 -3.35 3.55 15.17
CA VAL A 46 -3.43 3.97 13.76
C VAL A 46 -4.77 4.65 13.50
N PRO A 47 -4.80 5.94 13.09
CA PRO A 47 -6.05 6.62 12.79
C PRO A 47 -6.78 5.96 11.61
N ARG A 48 -8.11 5.92 11.69
CA ARG A 48 -8.96 5.39 10.59
C ARG A 48 -8.85 6.17 9.28
N SER A 49 -8.30 7.38 9.31
CA SER A 49 -8.04 8.19 8.11
C SER A 49 -6.89 7.65 7.26
N ILE A 50 -6.02 6.82 7.82
CA ILE A 50 -4.88 6.23 7.11
C ILE A 50 -5.35 5.05 6.26
N LYS A 51 -5.07 5.10 4.95
CA LYS A 51 -5.40 4.02 4.02
C LYS A 51 -4.73 2.70 4.44
N TYR A 52 -5.45 1.58 4.32
CA TYR A 52 -4.96 0.25 4.72
C TYR A 52 -3.59 -0.10 4.11
N ASN A 53 -3.35 0.26 2.86
CA ASN A 53 -2.09 0.02 2.16
C ASN A 53 -0.90 0.87 2.68
N GLN A 54 -1.16 1.91 3.47
CA GLN A 54 -0.17 2.83 4.05
C GLN A 54 0.04 2.64 5.56
N ILE A 55 -0.76 1.81 6.24
CA ILE A 55 -0.65 1.54 7.69
C ILE A 55 0.78 1.15 8.08
N GLU A 56 1.39 0.22 7.34
CA GLU A 56 2.76 -0.24 7.60
C GLU A 56 3.79 0.89 7.55
N ASN A 57 3.63 1.82 6.60
CA ASN A 57 4.50 2.98 6.45
C ASN A 57 4.26 4.00 7.56
N PHE A 58 3.00 4.17 7.99
CA PHE A 58 2.63 5.03 9.11
C PHE A 58 3.26 4.53 10.41
N CYS A 59 3.13 3.25 10.73
CA CYS A 59 3.73 2.67 11.94
C CYS A 59 5.25 2.77 11.92
N SER A 60 5.89 2.55 10.76
CA SER A 60 7.32 2.78 10.60
C SER A 60 7.70 4.25 10.87
N CYS A 61 6.90 5.22 10.43
CA CYS A 61 7.13 6.64 10.70
C CYS A 61 7.10 6.93 12.22
N VAL A 62 6.10 6.38 12.92
CA VAL A 62 5.94 6.57 14.37
C VAL A 62 7.12 5.99 15.17
N HIS A 63 7.65 4.84 14.76
CA HIS A 63 8.78 4.19 15.45
C HIS A 63 10.15 4.82 15.17
N VAL A 64 10.33 5.50 14.03
CA VAL A 64 11.64 6.04 13.62
C VAL A 64 11.98 7.39 14.30
N GLY A 65 11.01 8.11 14.86
CA GLY A 65 11.19 9.47 15.38
C GLY A 65 11.97 9.58 16.69
N GLY A 66 13.20 9.09 16.74
CA GLY A 66 14.10 9.16 17.90
C GLY A 66 14.64 10.56 18.20
N HIS A 67 14.39 11.57 17.35
CA HIS A 67 14.91 12.93 17.49
C HIS A 67 13.92 13.95 18.08
N VAL A 68 12.63 13.62 18.18
CA VAL A 68 11.58 14.51 18.71
C VAL A 68 10.75 13.79 19.77
N SER A 69 9.91 14.52 20.50
CA SER A 69 8.99 13.88 21.44
C SER A 69 8.06 12.90 20.71
N LYS A 70 7.68 11.79 21.36
CA LYS A 70 6.78 10.79 20.75
C LYS A 70 5.49 11.40 20.21
N GLU A 71 4.97 12.40 20.92
CA GLU A 71 3.72 13.08 20.58
C GLU A 71 3.86 13.98 19.34
N GLU A 72 4.98 14.69 19.22
CA GLU A 72 5.30 15.49 18.02
C GLU A 72 5.55 14.60 16.81
N ASN A 73 6.27 13.49 16.97
CA ASN A 73 6.46 12.54 15.88
C ASN A 73 5.13 11.95 15.41
N TYR A 74 4.25 11.60 16.34
CA TYR A 74 2.93 11.09 16.01
C TYR A 74 2.12 12.11 15.21
N LYS A 75 2.04 13.38 15.67
CA LYS A 75 1.36 14.47 14.95
C LYS A 75 1.95 14.70 13.55
N TYR A 76 3.28 14.65 13.43
CA TYR A 76 3.98 14.74 12.15
C TYR A 76 3.57 13.61 11.20
N CYS A 77 3.61 12.36 11.66
CA CYS A 77 3.24 11.20 10.85
C CYS A 77 1.75 11.24 10.47
N VAL A 78 0.85 11.65 11.36
CA VAL A 78 -0.57 11.80 11.03
C VAL A 78 -0.77 12.84 9.92
N ASN A 79 -0.12 14.00 10.03
CA ASN A 79 -0.23 15.06 9.02
C ASN A 79 0.37 14.66 7.66
N LEU A 80 1.50 13.97 7.67
CA LEU A 80 2.18 13.51 6.46
C LEU A 80 1.31 12.55 5.63
N PHE A 81 0.59 11.66 6.30
CA PHE A 81 -0.23 10.64 5.65
C PHE A 81 -1.69 11.07 5.43
N ASN A 82 -2.20 12.06 6.17
CA ASN A 82 -3.52 12.66 5.90
C ASN A 82 -3.49 13.65 4.71
N SER A 83 -2.37 14.32 4.46
CA SER A 83 -2.23 15.27 3.33
C SER A 83 -2.00 14.59 1.96
N LYS A 84 -2.07 13.25 1.88
CA LYS A 84 -1.64 12.45 0.71
C LYS A 84 -2.75 11.55 0.14
#